data_AF-F8QZ83-F1
#
_entry.id   AF-F8QZ83-F1
#
_cell.length_a   1.000
_cell.length_b   1.000
_cell.length_c   1.000
_cell.angle_alpha   90.00
_cell.angle_beta   90.00
_cell.angle_gamma   90.00
#
_symmetry.space_group_name_H-M   'P 1'
#
loop_
_entity.id
_entity.type
_entity.pdbx_description
1 polymer ?
#
loop_
_entity_poly.entity_id
_entity_poly.type
_entity_poly.pdbx_seq_one_letter_code
_entity_poly.pdbx_strand_id
1 'polypeptide(L)'
;GMGGIGKTTLANVVFNKIFRQFEVSYFIKNIREESEKIGGLNDIRQKLNHALLGDINPNIGFIFPIERLSRKRVLIVLDDVW
;
A
#
# COMPACT_ATOMS: atom_id res chain seq x y z
N GLY A 1 0.71 -8.58 -17.54
CA GLY A 1 -0.01 -9.81 -17.98
C GLY A 1 -1.38 -9.43 -18.51
N MET A 2 -2.02 -10.29 -19.32
CA MET A 2 -3.32 -9.99 -19.96
C MET A 2 -4.36 -9.44 -18.97
N GLY A 3 -5.09 -8.40 -19.40
CA GLY A 3 -6.22 -7.84 -18.66
C GLY A 3 -7.33 -8.88 -18.47
N GLY A 4 -8.11 -8.75 -17.41
CA GLY A 4 -9.32 -9.56 -17.20
C GLY A 4 -9.13 -11.00 -16.71
N ILE A 5 -7.90 -11.52 -16.60
CA ILE A 5 -7.65 -12.89 -16.11
C ILE A 5 -7.91 -13.10 -14.59
N GLY A 6 -8.35 -12.06 -13.87
CA GLY A 6 -8.73 -12.15 -12.46
C GLY A 6 -7.59 -11.94 -11.44
N LYS A 7 -6.44 -11.38 -11.84
CA LYS A 7 -5.28 -11.12 -10.95
C LYS A 7 -5.67 -10.29 -9.72
N THR A 8 -6.31 -9.15 -9.94
CA THR A 8 -6.80 -8.25 -8.90
C THR A 8 -7.79 -8.95 -7.98
N THR A 9 -8.70 -9.76 -8.54
CA THR A 9 -9.68 -10.54 -7.77
C THR A 9 -8.98 -11.54 -6.86
N LEU A 10 -8.01 -12.30 -7.38
CA LEU A 10 -7.25 -13.27 -6.60
C LEU A 10 -6.46 -12.59 -5.48
N ALA A 11 -5.76 -11.49 -5.79
CA ALA A 11 -5.02 -10.72 -4.79
C ALA A 11 -5.94 -10.24 -3.67
N ASN A 12 -7.13 -9.73 -4.00
CA ASN A 12 -8.12 -9.27 -3.03
C ASN A 12 -8.63 -10.41 -2.13
N VAL A 13 -8.88 -11.59 -2.70
CA VAL A 13 -9.28 -12.78 -1.93
C VAL A 13 -8.18 -13.24 -0.98
N VAL A 14 -6.93 -13.30 -1.45
CA VAL A 14 -5.78 -13.71 -0.63
C VAL A 14 -5.54 -12.70 0.49
N PHE A 15 -5.53 -11.40 0.18
CA PHE A 15 -5.36 -10.34 1.17
C PHE A 15 -6.39 -10.46 2.28
N ASN A 16 -7.68 -10.57 1.95
CA ASN A 16 -8.76 -10.67 2.93
C ASN A 16 -8.65 -11.92 3.82
N LYS A 17 -8.01 -13.00 3.35
CA LYS A 17 -7.76 -14.21 4.14
C LYS A 17 -6.62 -14.05 5.15
N ILE A 18 -5.59 -13.26 4.82
CA ILE A 18 -4.33 -13.26 5.60
C ILE A 18 -4.02 -11.93 6.29
N PHE A 19 -4.68 -10.82 5.95
CA PHE A 19 -4.30 -9.49 6.42
C PHE A 19 -4.25 -9.37 7.95
N ARG A 20 -5.13 -10.08 8.66
CA ARG A 20 -5.19 -10.11 10.14
C ARG A 20 -3.99 -10.79 10.80
N GLN A 21 -3.18 -11.52 10.04
CA GLN A 21 -1.95 -12.16 10.53
C GLN A 21 -0.77 -11.17 10.59
N PHE A 22 -0.94 -9.98 10.00
CA PHE A 22 0.05 -8.91 9.94
C PHE A 22 -0.39 -7.78 10.86
N GLU A 23 0.58 -7.14 11.51
CA GLU A 23 0.33 -5.98 12.38
C GLU A 23 0.00 -4.73 11.56
N VAL A 24 0.46 -4.71 10.32
CA VAL A 24 0.19 -3.64 9.36
C VAL A 24 -0.15 -4.29 8.03
N SER A 25 -1.31 -3.95 7.48
CA SER A 25 -1.73 -4.45 6.17
C SER A 25 -2.39 -3.36 5.35
N TYR A 26 -2.02 -3.26 4.07
CA TYR A 26 -2.60 -2.25 3.17
C TYR A 26 -2.68 -2.77 1.73
N PHE A 27 -3.80 -2.49 1.07
CA PHE A 27 -4.04 -2.85 -0.33
C PHE A 27 -4.28 -1.56 -1.12
N ILE A 28 -3.39 -1.30 -2.09
CA ILE A 28 -3.53 -0.19 -3.03
C ILE A 28 -3.96 -0.76 -4.37
N LYS A 29 -5.15 -0.34 -4.82
CA LYS A 29 -5.73 -0.71 -6.12
C LYS A 29 -5.34 0.31 -7.18
N ASN A 30 -5.24 -0.14 -8.43
CA ASN A 30 -5.05 0.71 -9.61
C ASN A 30 -3.87 1.68 -9.49
N ILE A 31 -2.69 1.21 -9.05
CA ILE A 31 -1.53 2.09 -8.82
C ILE A 31 -1.16 2.88 -10.05
N ARG A 32 -1.18 2.24 -11.22
CA ARG A 32 -0.90 2.90 -12.49
C ARG A 32 -1.78 4.14 -12.68
N GLU A 33 -3.10 3.96 -12.63
CA GLU A 33 -4.06 5.05 -12.78
C GLU A 33 -3.90 6.13 -11.70
N GLU A 34 -3.80 5.73 -10.43
CA GLU A 34 -3.68 6.67 -9.32
C GLU A 34 -2.37 7.48 -9.38
N SER A 35 -1.28 6.89 -9.86
CA SER A 35 0.02 7.54 -9.97
C SER A 35 0.09 8.60 -11.07
N GLU A 36 -0.72 8.44 -12.13
CA GLU A 36 -0.77 9.34 -13.28
C GLU A 36 -1.59 10.62 -13.00
N LYS A 37 -2.34 10.66 -11.90
CA LYS A 37 -3.09 11.86 -11.46
C LYS A 37 -2.14 12.97 -11.01
N ILE A 38 -2.57 14.23 -11.13
CA ILE A 38 -1.84 15.39 -10.61
C ILE A 38 -1.67 15.22 -9.10
N GLY A 39 -0.43 15.11 -8.63
CA GLY A 39 -0.13 14.84 -7.22
C GLY A 39 -0.38 13.41 -6.76
N GLY A 40 -0.78 12.49 -7.65
CA GLY A 40 -1.18 11.12 -7.32
C GLY A 40 -0.12 10.31 -6.59
N LEU A 41 1.15 10.44 -6.97
CA LEU A 41 2.27 9.83 -6.24
C LEU A 41 2.39 10.36 -4.80
N ASN A 42 2.14 11.65 -4.58
CA ASN A 42 2.15 12.23 -3.23
C ASN A 42 0.96 11.72 -2.40
N ASP A 43 -0.21 11.55 -3.01
CA ASP A 43 -1.41 11.02 -2.35
C ASP A 43 -1.24 9.55 -1.97
N ILE A 44 -0.73 8.72 -2.89
CA ILE A 44 -0.38 7.32 -2.61
C ILE A 44 0.62 7.25 -1.46
N ARG A 45 1.63 8.12 -1.49
CA ARG A 45 2.64 8.20 -0.42
C ARG A 45 2.02 8.58 0.92
N GLN A 46 1.15 9.58 0.98
CA GLN A 46 0.48 9.99 2.21
C GLN A 46 -0.41 8.88 2.76
N LYS A 47 -1.19 8.21 1.89
CA LYS A 47 -2.02 7.05 2.25
C LYS A 47 -1.20 5.91 2.84
N LEU A 48 -0.05 5.58 2.22
CA LEU A 48 0.89 4.59 2.75
C LEU A 48 1.46 5.00 4.09
N ASN A 49 1.93 6.24 4.23
CA ASN A 49 2.47 6.73 5.49
C ASN A 49 1.44 6.64 6.61
N HIS A 50 0.21 7.10 6.36
CA HIS A 50 -0.88 7.00 7.33
C HIS A 50 -1.19 5.53 7.69
N ALA A 51 -1.26 4.64 6.70
CA ALA A 51 -1.53 3.22 6.95
C ALA A 51 -0.41 2.52 7.73
N LEU A 52 0.86 2.88 7.47
CA LEU A 52 2.02 2.23 8.07
C LEU A 52 2.38 2.80 9.44
N LEU A 53 2.14 4.09 9.65
CA LEU A 53 2.68 4.87 10.77
C LEU A 53 1.62 5.54 11.65
N GLY A 54 0.37 5.63 11.20
CA GLY A 54 -0.70 6.42 11.83
C GLY A 54 -0.62 7.91 11.47
N ASP A 55 -1.32 8.77 12.23
CA ASP A 55 -1.31 10.24 12.12
C ASP A 55 0.06 10.84 12.51
N ILE A 56 1.09 10.57 11.70
CA ILE A 56 2.36 11.26 11.78
C ILE A 56 2.35 12.41 10.79
N ASN A 57 2.75 13.59 11.29
CA ASN A 57 2.79 14.84 10.57
C ASN A 57 3.47 14.67 9.18
N PRO A 58 2.76 14.96 8.05
CA PRO A 58 3.29 14.76 6.69
C PRO A 58 4.52 15.62 6.36
N ASN A 59 4.86 16.58 7.22
CA ASN A 59 6.04 17.45 7.11
C ASN A 59 7.36 16.78 7.53
N ILE A 60 7.33 15.60 8.15
CA ILE A 60 8.55 14.86 8.45
C ILE A 60 8.92 14.12 7.16
N GLY A 61 9.84 14.71 6.40
CA GLY A 61 10.35 14.15 5.16
C GLY A 61 10.74 12.68 5.29
N PHE A 62 10.57 11.95 4.18
CA PHE A 62 10.86 10.55 3.76
C PHE A 62 11.66 9.59 4.67
N ILE A 63 11.63 9.73 5.98
CA ILE A 63 12.09 8.70 6.88
C ILE A 63 10.87 7.82 7.05
N PHE A 64 10.68 6.86 6.13
CA PHE A 64 10.09 5.60 6.57
C PHE A 64 10.85 5.27 7.83
N PRO A 65 10.24 5.27 9.02
CA PRO A 65 10.94 4.83 10.20
C PRO A 65 11.05 3.31 10.03
N ILE A 66 12.02 2.91 9.21
CA ILE A 66 12.41 1.52 8.96
C ILE A 66 12.60 0.86 10.32
N GLU A 67 13.12 1.60 11.31
CA GLU A 67 13.21 1.17 12.71
C GLU A 67 11.86 0.82 13.38
N ARG A 68 10.76 1.50 13.04
CA ARG A 68 9.42 1.22 13.58
C ARG A 68 8.73 0.09 12.83
N LEU A 69 8.99 -0.03 11.53
CA LEU A 69 8.44 -1.12 10.70
C LEU A 69 9.27 -2.41 10.80
N SER A 70 10.56 -2.33 11.13
CA SER A 70 11.49 -3.48 11.20
C SER A 70 11.13 -4.47 12.30
N ARG A 71 10.31 -4.05 13.27
CA ARG A 71 9.81 -4.90 14.36
C ARG A 71 8.39 -5.41 14.12
N LYS A 72 7.78 -5.11 12.97
CA LYS A 72 6.40 -5.47 12.65
C LYS A 72 6.32 -6.42 11.48
N ARG A 73 5.31 -7.31 11.50
CA ARG A 73 4.89 -8.05 10.31
C ARG A 73 4.03 -7.14 9.44
N VAL A 74 4.54 -6.78 8.27
CA VAL A 74 3.88 -5.85 7.33
C VAL A 74 3.48 -6.58 6.03
N LEU A 75 2.24 -6.38 5.58
CA LEU A 75 1.73 -6.85 4.29
C LEU A 75 1.29 -5.68 3.43
N ILE A 76 1.90 -5.49 2.27
CA ILE A 76 1.49 -4.46 1.30
C ILE A 76 1.19 -5.15 -0.02
N VAL A 77 0.00 -4.87 -0.58
CA VAL A 77 -0.38 -5.31 -1.91
C VAL A 77 -0.50 -4.09 -2.81
N LEU A 78 0.27 -4.11 -3.89
CA LEU A 78 0.29 -3.09 -4.94
C LEU A 78 -0.34 -3.71 -6.19
N ASP A 79 -1.54 -3.26 -6.55
CA ASP A 79 -2.27 -3.77 -7.70
C ASP A 79 -2.13 -2.84 -8.91
N ASP A 80 -2.02 -3.46 -10.08
CA ASP A 80 -1.81 -2.80 -11.37
C ASP A 80 -0.56 -1.91 -11.42
N VAL A 81 0.61 -2.53 -11.22
CA VAL A 81 1.94 -1.92 -11.42
C VAL A 81 2.43 -2.15 -12.86
N TRP A 82 3.17 -1.19 -13.41
CA TRP A 82 3.69 -1.17 -14.78
C TRP A 82 4.81 -2.19 -15.05
#